data_AF-N6VHI5-F1
#
_entry.id   AF-N6VHI5-F1
#
_cell.length_a   1.000
_cell.length_b   1.000
_cell.length_c   1.000
_cell.angle_alpha   90.00
_cell.angle_beta   90.00
_cell.angle_gamma   90.00
#
_symmetry.space_group_name_H-M   'P 1'
#
loop_
_entity.id
_entity.type
_entity.pdbx_description
1 polymer ?
#
loop_
_entity_poly.entity_id
_entity_poly.type
_entity_poly.pdbx_seq_one_letter_code
_entity_poly.pdbx_strand_id
1 'polypeptide(L)'
;MLVMMGNSTIIFTGDYGVKVGSGGNALFYGVSITGSGDKSTGVVMDGKMLMMDGVDISGVKTGVEVSEGNLVMHKGSIGFTGNYGVTMSGGQALFYGVSITGSGDKSTGMYVGSSGKIVMKDVTMSGVGVGAWVTNGGAMWLGDINLRDVQNGMIVTESTVRMEGGEITFKGSYGVYLGKSRAALKDVKMTYMGRNDAVDFMTVQGGKVIAKDIQIDGNGYGQGMKVTQRGHVVLIKPTYTNVDKGMTISEGAVRVFGGSVEFKGKYGVSLTRGIATLKGVKMTYTGRNNTDFIKVESGKVMAESIQIDGNGYGQGMKVN
;
A
#
# COMPACT_ATOMS: atom_id res chain seq x y z
N MET A 1 -22.48 28.74 5.18
CA MET A 1 -21.70 27.81 6.03
C MET A 1 -22.68 27.05 6.89
N LEU A 2 -22.62 25.72 6.92
CA LEU A 2 -23.40 24.89 7.83
C LEU A 2 -22.51 24.41 8.98
N VAL A 3 -23.04 24.38 10.20
CA VAL A 3 -22.36 23.79 11.36
C VAL A 3 -23.32 22.81 12.03
N MET A 4 -22.89 21.58 12.25
CA MET A 4 -23.61 20.58 13.03
C MET A 4 -22.74 20.07 14.17
N MET A 5 -23.32 19.99 15.37
CA MET A 5 -22.63 19.67 16.61
C MET A 5 -23.51 18.78 17.50
N GLY A 6 -22.92 18.24 18.56
CA GLY A 6 -23.65 17.72 19.72
C GLY A 6 -24.29 16.35 19.52
N ASN A 7 -23.55 15.36 19.04
CA ASN A 7 -24.03 13.98 18.86
C ASN A 7 -25.29 13.91 17.97
N SER A 8 -25.34 14.78 16.96
CA SER A 8 -26.45 14.82 15.99
C SER A 8 -26.44 13.57 15.12
N THR A 9 -27.61 13.11 14.72
CA THR A 9 -27.77 11.92 13.86
C THR A 9 -28.51 12.28 12.57
N ILE A 10 -27.94 11.91 11.44
CA ILE A 10 -28.56 11.96 10.11
C ILE A 10 -28.88 10.53 9.69
N ILE A 11 -30.16 10.23 9.48
CA ILE A 11 -30.63 8.96 8.92
C ILE A 11 -31.29 9.24 7.58
N PHE A 12 -30.89 8.53 6.53
CA PHE A 12 -31.36 8.81 5.19
C PHE A 12 -31.55 7.54 4.34
N THR A 13 -32.48 7.63 3.39
CA THR A 13 -32.80 6.58 2.41
C THR A 13 -32.50 6.99 0.97
N GLY A 14 -32.13 8.26 0.76
CA GLY A 14 -31.79 8.81 -0.55
C GLY A 14 -30.37 8.49 -1.01
N ASP A 15 -29.95 9.15 -2.09
CA ASP A 15 -28.65 8.90 -2.73
C ASP A 15 -27.46 9.32 -1.86
N TYR A 16 -27.62 10.36 -1.05
CA TYR A 16 -26.58 10.82 -0.13
C TYR A 16 -27.13 11.30 1.21
N GLY A 17 -26.33 11.12 2.27
CA GLY A 17 -26.65 11.63 3.60
C GLY A 17 -26.34 13.11 3.71
N VAL A 18 -25.14 13.49 3.25
CA VAL A 18 -24.70 14.89 3.17
C VAL A 18 -24.09 15.15 1.81
N LYS A 19 -24.50 16.26 1.18
CA LYS A 19 -23.82 16.84 0.03
C LYS A 19 -23.39 18.27 0.33
N VAL A 20 -22.09 18.52 0.31
CA VAL A 20 -21.55 19.89 0.29
C VAL A 20 -21.35 20.26 -1.16
N GLY A 21 -22.36 20.94 -1.73
CA GLY A 21 -22.33 21.36 -3.14
C GLY A 21 -21.43 22.55 -3.41
N SER A 22 -21.31 22.90 -4.69
CA SER A 22 -20.48 24.00 -5.19
C SER A 22 -20.63 25.28 -4.35
N GLY A 23 -19.49 25.85 -3.95
CA GLY A 23 -19.43 27.05 -3.10
C GLY A 23 -19.72 26.84 -1.60
N GLY A 24 -20.20 25.65 -1.22
CA GLY A 24 -20.57 25.30 0.14
C GLY A 24 -19.38 25.14 1.09
N ASN A 25 -19.63 25.41 2.37
CA ASN A 25 -18.71 25.10 3.48
C ASN A 25 -19.52 24.46 4.62
N ALA A 26 -19.01 23.40 5.22
CA ALA A 26 -19.64 22.74 6.37
C ALA A 26 -18.63 22.28 7.43
N LEU A 27 -19.05 22.30 8.71
CA LEU A 27 -18.29 21.84 9.86
C LEU A 27 -19.15 20.88 10.71
N PHE A 28 -18.72 19.63 10.85
CA PHE A 28 -19.43 18.61 11.62
C PHE A 28 -18.57 18.09 12.78
N TYR A 29 -19.15 18.09 13.98
CA TYR A 29 -18.49 17.65 15.21
C TYR A 29 -19.36 16.61 15.91
N GLY A 30 -18.87 15.37 16.00
CA GLY A 30 -19.58 14.26 16.65
C GLY A 30 -20.92 13.97 15.96
N VAL A 31 -20.94 13.85 14.63
CA VAL A 31 -22.17 13.56 13.88
C VAL A 31 -22.18 12.11 13.42
N SER A 32 -23.30 11.42 13.59
CA SER A 32 -23.52 10.10 13.01
C SER A 32 -24.32 10.23 11.71
N ILE A 33 -23.84 9.61 10.64
CA ILE A 33 -24.48 9.59 9.32
C ILE A 33 -24.76 8.13 8.95
N THR A 34 -26.03 7.76 8.95
CA THR A 34 -26.46 6.37 8.75
C THR A 34 -27.38 6.27 7.53
N GLY A 35 -26.91 5.56 6.51
CA GLY A 35 -27.70 5.22 5.33
C GLY A 35 -28.52 3.93 5.52
N SER A 36 -29.37 3.64 4.54
CA SER A 36 -30.22 2.46 4.53
C SER A 36 -29.99 1.51 3.34
N GLY A 37 -28.77 1.43 2.79
CA GLY A 37 -28.41 0.34 1.87
C GLY A 37 -27.73 0.70 0.53
N ASP A 38 -27.85 -0.25 -0.41
CA ASP A 38 -26.89 -0.65 -1.47
C ASP A 38 -26.60 0.36 -2.61
N LYS A 39 -27.11 1.58 -2.51
CA LYS A 39 -26.92 2.65 -3.50
C LYS A 39 -26.50 4.00 -2.90
N SER A 40 -26.46 4.11 -1.58
CA SER A 40 -26.26 5.38 -0.88
C SER A 40 -24.78 5.74 -0.69
N THR A 41 -24.49 7.05 -0.69
CA THR A 41 -23.19 7.62 -0.31
C THR A 41 -23.32 8.38 1.01
N GLY A 42 -22.43 8.16 1.97
CA GLY A 42 -22.49 8.88 3.25
C GLY A 42 -22.32 10.39 3.04
N VAL A 43 -21.20 10.77 2.44
CA VAL A 43 -20.83 12.17 2.21
C VAL A 43 -20.35 12.38 0.78
N VAL A 44 -20.90 13.41 0.12
CA VAL A 44 -20.44 13.92 -1.17
C VAL A 44 -19.86 15.31 -0.97
N MET A 45 -18.58 15.48 -1.30
CA MET A 45 -17.83 16.73 -1.19
C MET A 45 -17.49 17.27 -2.58
N ASP A 46 -18.24 18.29 -2.99
CA ASP A 46 -18.13 19.01 -4.27
C ASP A 46 -18.08 20.54 -4.03
N GLY A 47 -17.76 20.94 -2.80
CA GLY A 47 -17.81 22.31 -2.32
C GLY A 47 -16.43 22.91 -2.11
N LYS A 48 -16.34 23.93 -1.23
CA LYS A 48 -15.07 24.57 -0.89
C LYS A 48 -14.38 23.88 0.28
N MET A 49 -15.11 23.63 1.37
CA MET A 49 -14.56 23.05 2.59
C MET A 49 -15.58 22.16 3.32
N LEU A 50 -15.11 21.01 3.79
CA LEU A 50 -15.81 20.20 4.79
C LEU A 50 -14.81 19.78 5.87
N MET A 51 -15.14 20.07 7.13
CA MET A 51 -14.44 19.51 8.28
C MET A 51 -15.36 18.54 9.01
N MET A 52 -14.84 17.35 9.31
CA MET A 52 -15.51 16.31 10.08
C MET A 52 -14.61 15.92 11.23
N ASP A 53 -15.05 16.14 12.46
CA ASP A 53 -14.33 15.72 13.67
C ASP A 53 -15.18 14.73 14.47
N GLY A 54 -14.69 13.50 14.63
CA GLY A 54 -15.42 12.41 15.29
C GLY A 54 -16.73 12.04 14.59
N VAL A 55 -16.75 12.09 13.26
CA VAL A 55 -17.94 11.72 12.46
C VAL A 55 -17.93 10.24 12.14
N ASP A 56 -19.05 9.58 12.35
CA ASP A 56 -19.23 8.15 12.05
C ASP A 56 -20.21 7.97 10.89
N ILE A 57 -19.75 7.29 9.84
CA ILE A 57 -20.52 7.00 8.62
C ILE A 57 -20.77 5.49 8.57
N SER A 58 -22.02 5.07 8.39
CA SER A 58 -22.38 3.65 8.32
C SER A 58 -23.61 3.37 7.46
N GLY A 59 -23.85 2.10 7.12
CA GLY A 59 -25.05 1.68 6.36
C GLY A 59 -25.08 2.16 4.91
N VAL A 60 -23.93 2.55 4.35
CA VAL A 60 -23.80 3.13 3.02
C VAL A 60 -23.01 2.23 2.05
N LYS A 61 -23.29 2.38 0.76
CA LYS A 61 -22.50 1.71 -0.29
C LYS A 61 -21.11 2.34 -0.41
N THR A 62 -21.06 3.67 -0.47
CA THR A 62 -19.81 4.44 -0.53
C THR A 62 -19.74 5.32 0.70
N GLY A 63 -18.61 5.33 1.39
CA GLY A 63 -18.44 6.17 2.57
C GLY A 63 -18.40 7.65 2.22
N VAL A 64 -17.36 8.06 1.51
CA VAL A 64 -17.10 9.45 1.13
C VAL A 64 -16.67 9.56 -0.33
N GLU A 65 -17.23 10.53 -1.04
CA GLU A 65 -16.84 10.90 -2.41
C GLU A 65 -16.35 12.35 -2.42
N VAL A 66 -15.17 12.59 -2.99
CA VAL A 66 -14.57 13.93 -3.13
C VAL A 66 -14.26 14.20 -4.59
N SER A 67 -14.97 15.16 -5.18
CA SER A 67 -14.71 15.67 -6.53
C SER A 67 -13.86 16.94 -6.49
N GLU A 68 -14.12 17.83 -5.53
CA GLU A 68 -13.50 19.15 -5.43
C GLU A 68 -13.34 19.62 -3.99
N GLY A 69 -12.61 20.73 -3.80
CA GLY A 69 -12.47 21.39 -2.50
C GLY A 69 -11.50 20.72 -1.54
N ASN A 70 -11.64 21.08 -0.26
CA ASN A 70 -10.80 20.57 0.83
C ASN A 70 -11.65 19.81 1.85
N LEU A 71 -11.33 18.54 2.07
CA LEU A 71 -11.93 17.70 3.09
C LEU A 71 -10.93 17.48 4.24
N VAL A 72 -11.35 17.73 5.47
CA VAL A 72 -10.58 17.33 6.66
C VAL A 72 -11.44 16.38 7.48
N MET A 73 -10.90 15.19 7.76
CA MET A 73 -11.52 14.24 8.69
C MET A 73 -10.55 13.93 9.82
N HIS A 74 -10.93 14.33 11.03
CA HIS A 74 -10.18 14.06 12.25
C HIS A 74 -10.98 13.06 13.10
N LYS A 75 -10.41 11.88 13.35
CA LYS A 75 -11.07 10.76 14.05
C LYS A 75 -12.38 10.33 13.37
N GLY A 76 -13.13 9.47 14.04
CA GLY A 76 -14.37 8.90 13.52
C GLY A 76 -14.14 7.69 12.61
N SER A 77 -15.21 7.23 11.99
CA SER A 77 -15.23 5.98 11.24
C SER A 77 -16.02 6.07 9.94
N ILE A 78 -15.60 5.25 8.96
CA ILE A 78 -16.27 5.07 7.68
C ILE A 78 -16.50 3.58 7.47
N GLY A 79 -17.73 3.13 7.71
CA GLY A 79 -18.21 1.79 7.37
C GLY A 79 -18.94 1.81 6.04
N PHE A 80 -18.57 0.91 5.12
CA PHE A 80 -19.17 0.85 3.79
C PHE A 80 -19.30 -0.59 3.27
N THR A 81 -20.27 -0.81 2.37
CA THR A 81 -20.57 -2.16 1.84
C THR A 81 -20.29 -2.33 0.34
N GLY A 82 -20.06 -1.23 -0.36
CA GLY A 82 -19.83 -1.23 -1.81
C GLY A 82 -18.37 -1.30 -2.19
N ASN A 83 -18.05 -0.67 -3.32
CA ASN A 83 -16.73 -0.76 -3.93
C ASN A 83 -15.69 0.12 -3.24
N TYR A 84 -16.08 1.25 -2.66
CA TYR A 84 -15.14 2.27 -2.17
C TYR A 84 -15.54 2.79 -0.80
N GLY A 85 -14.59 2.80 0.14
CA GLY A 85 -14.75 3.52 1.41
C GLY A 85 -14.66 5.01 1.17
N VAL A 86 -13.57 5.43 0.52
CA VAL A 86 -13.39 6.79 0.02
C VAL A 86 -12.95 6.76 -1.44
N THR A 87 -13.55 7.63 -2.25
CA THR A 87 -13.14 7.87 -3.63
C THR A 87 -12.85 9.34 -3.87
N MET A 88 -11.70 9.64 -4.48
CA MET A 88 -11.29 10.98 -4.86
C MET A 88 -11.01 11.06 -6.36
N SER A 89 -11.74 11.93 -7.06
CA SER A 89 -11.49 12.28 -8.47
C SER A 89 -10.84 13.67 -8.63
N GLY A 90 -10.78 14.44 -7.54
CA GLY A 90 -10.11 15.73 -7.45
C GLY A 90 -10.04 16.19 -5.99
N GLY A 91 -9.83 17.49 -5.79
CA GLY A 91 -9.74 18.10 -4.46
C GLY A 91 -8.54 17.63 -3.62
N GLN A 92 -8.57 18.04 -2.36
CA GLN A 92 -7.56 17.70 -1.35
C GLN A 92 -8.24 17.13 -0.12
N ALA A 93 -7.62 16.13 0.50
CA ALA A 93 -8.09 15.57 1.75
C ALA A 93 -6.97 15.43 2.80
N LEU A 94 -7.34 15.57 4.07
CA LEU A 94 -6.49 15.28 5.23
C LEU A 94 -7.25 14.40 6.20
N PHE A 95 -6.78 13.17 6.39
CA PHE A 95 -7.36 12.22 7.35
C PHE A 95 -6.39 11.98 8.50
N TYR A 96 -6.86 12.13 9.74
CA TYR A 96 -6.07 11.89 10.94
C TYR A 96 -6.82 11.00 11.92
N GLY A 97 -6.30 9.82 12.26
CA GLY A 97 -6.93 8.94 13.26
C GLY A 97 -8.25 8.30 12.81
N VAL A 98 -8.50 8.21 11.50
CA VAL A 98 -9.75 7.69 10.92
C VAL A 98 -9.70 6.18 10.77
N SER A 99 -10.82 5.50 11.03
CA SER A 99 -10.98 4.07 10.71
C SER A 99 -11.88 3.87 9.50
N ILE A 100 -11.44 3.06 8.53
CA ILE A 100 -12.18 2.75 7.31
C ILE A 100 -12.38 1.23 7.24
N THR A 101 -13.63 0.79 7.26
CA THR A 101 -13.98 -0.64 7.32
C THR A 101 -14.90 -1.00 6.17
N GLY A 102 -14.41 -1.87 5.29
CA GLY A 102 -15.19 -2.47 4.23
C GLY A 102 -15.90 -3.74 4.68
N SER A 103 -16.79 -4.25 3.84
CA SER A 103 -17.53 -5.50 4.09
C SER A 103 -17.15 -6.62 3.12
N GLY A 104 -16.02 -6.55 2.41
CA GLY A 104 -15.70 -7.60 1.44
C GLY A 104 -14.40 -7.45 0.67
N ASP A 105 -13.95 -8.61 0.18
CA ASP A 105 -12.66 -8.87 -0.46
C ASP A 105 -12.48 -8.26 -1.86
N LYS A 106 -13.49 -7.59 -2.40
CA LYS A 106 -13.46 -6.92 -3.72
C LYS A 106 -13.48 -5.41 -3.63
N SER A 107 -13.61 -4.87 -2.42
CA SER A 107 -13.70 -3.43 -2.18
C SER A 107 -12.33 -2.77 -2.09
N THR A 108 -12.31 -1.44 -2.17
CA THR A 108 -11.12 -0.61 -1.96
C THR A 108 -11.37 0.34 -0.80
N GLY A 109 -10.46 0.39 0.17
CA GLY A 109 -10.57 1.32 1.31
C GLY A 109 -10.47 2.78 0.84
N MET A 110 -9.38 3.11 0.16
CA MET A 110 -9.09 4.45 -0.36
C MET A 110 -8.73 4.39 -1.85
N TYR A 111 -9.53 5.04 -2.69
CA TYR A 111 -9.26 5.22 -4.12
C TYR A 111 -8.96 6.70 -4.41
N VAL A 112 -7.81 6.97 -5.05
CA VAL A 112 -7.37 8.32 -5.41
C VAL A 112 -6.95 8.36 -6.87
N GLY A 113 -7.81 8.94 -7.70
CA GLY A 113 -7.61 9.08 -9.13
C GLY A 113 -7.34 10.53 -9.57
N SER A 114 -7.01 10.68 -10.84
CA SER A 114 -6.99 11.97 -11.55
C SER A 114 -6.07 13.00 -10.87
N SER A 115 -6.63 14.07 -10.30
CA SER A 115 -5.84 15.12 -9.62
C SER A 115 -6.00 15.10 -8.10
N GLY A 116 -6.70 14.10 -7.55
CA GLY A 116 -6.94 13.97 -6.12
C GLY A 116 -5.64 13.84 -5.33
N LYS A 117 -5.57 14.54 -4.20
CA LYS A 117 -4.42 14.51 -3.28
C LYS A 117 -4.90 14.26 -1.87
N ILE A 118 -4.26 13.34 -1.18
CA ILE A 118 -4.58 13.08 0.22
C ILE A 118 -3.34 12.90 1.07
N VAL A 119 -3.41 13.44 2.29
CA VAL A 119 -2.52 13.12 3.39
C VAL A 119 -3.30 12.32 4.40
N MET A 120 -2.78 11.15 4.79
CA MET A 120 -3.37 10.32 5.83
C MET A 120 -2.33 10.08 6.92
N LYS A 121 -2.73 10.23 8.17
CA LYS A 121 -1.91 9.88 9.32
C LYS A 121 -2.71 9.12 10.37
N ASP A 122 -2.12 8.08 10.95
CA ASP A 122 -2.75 7.25 11.99
C ASP A 122 -4.09 6.63 11.53
N VAL A 123 -4.20 6.29 10.24
CA VAL A 123 -5.43 5.71 9.65
C VAL A 123 -5.35 4.19 9.64
N THR A 124 -6.45 3.53 10.00
CA THR A 124 -6.61 2.08 9.89
C THR A 124 -7.61 1.74 8.80
N MET A 125 -7.26 0.80 7.92
CA MET A 125 -8.15 0.23 6.90
C MET A 125 -8.25 -1.28 7.08
N SER A 126 -9.47 -1.83 7.06
CA SER A 126 -9.69 -3.27 7.20
C SER A 126 -10.92 -3.81 6.46
N GLY A 127 -10.93 -5.13 6.22
CA GLY A 127 -12.06 -5.81 5.57
C GLY A 127 -12.23 -5.45 4.09
N VAL A 128 -11.13 -5.13 3.41
CA VAL A 128 -11.12 -4.66 2.01
C VAL A 128 -10.25 -5.53 1.11
N GLY A 129 -10.59 -5.55 -0.18
CA GLY A 129 -9.77 -6.18 -1.21
C GLY A 129 -8.45 -5.43 -1.44
N VAL A 130 -8.50 -4.11 -1.54
CA VAL A 130 -7.31 -3.27 -1.68
C VAL A 130 -7.36 -2.19 -0.61
N GLY A 131 -6.29 -2.03 0.17
CA GLY A 131 -6.19 -0.94 1.14
C GLY A 131 -6.21 0.42 0.46
N ALA A 132 -5.22 0.69 -0.38
CA ALA A 132 -5.08 1.94 -1.11
C ALA A 132 -4.84 1.74 -2.61
N TRP A 133 -5.56 2.49 -3.46
CA TRP A 133 -5.37 2.49 -4.90
C TRP A 133 -5.20 3.92 -5.42
N VAL A 134 -4.03 4.22 -5.97
CA VAL A 134 -3.68 5.51 -6.57
C VAL A 134 -3.48 5.37 -8.06
N THR A 135 -4.17 6.18 -8.87
CA THR A 135 -4.03 6.10 -10.32
C THR A 135 -4.18 7.45 -11.02
N ASN A 136 -3.79 7.51 -12.29
CA ASN A 136 -4.09 8.59 -13.24
C ASN A 136 -3.63 9.99 -12.77
N GLY A 137 -2.49 10.08 -12.07
CA GLY A 137 -1.95 11.35 -11.57
C GLY A 137 -2.28 11.67 -10.11
N GLY A 138 -3.06 10.81 -9.43
CA GLY A 138 -3.35 10.93 -8.01
C GLY A 138 -2.08 10.89 -7.16
N ALA A 139 -2.16 11.47 -5.95
CA ALA A 139 -1.05 11.45 -5.01
C ALA A 139 -1.49 11.18 -3.57
N MET A 140 -0.73 10.31 -2.89
CA MET A 140 -0.98 9.96 -1.49
C MET A 140 0.29 10.13 -0.65
N TRP A 141 0.15 10.79 0.50
CA TRP A 141 1.14 10.81 1.57
C TRP A 141 0.58 10.09 2.78
N LEU A 142 1.27 9.04 3.21
CA LEU A 142 0.83 8.09 4.20
C LEU A 142 1.81 8.12 5.39
N GLY A 143 1.32 8.48 6.57
CA GLY A 143 2.05 8.38 7.83
C GLY A 143 1.38 7.35 8.73
N ASP A 144 2.11 6.36 9.24
CA ASP A 144 1.61 5.45 10.28
C ASP A 144 0.28 4.76 9.91
N ILE A 145 0.16 4.32 8.64
CA ILE A 145 -1.03 3.65 8.13
C ILE A 145 -1.03 2.17 8.51
N ASN A 146 -2.18 1.67 8.95
CA ASN A 146 -2.39 0.27 9.29
C ASN A 146 -3.38 -0.37 8.32
N LEU A 147 -2.90 -1.19 7.39
CA LEU A 147 -3.74 -2.04 6.56
C LEU A 147 -3.85 -3.41 7.22
N ARG A 148 -5.04 -3.77 7.72
CA ARG A 148 -5.28 -5.01 8.46
C ARG A 148 -6.30 -5.87 7.75
N ASP A 149 -6.01 -7.16 7.64
CA ASP A 149 -6.90 -8.13 7.00
C ASP A 149 -7.35 -7.68 5.59
N VAL A 150 -6.40 -7.18 4.80
CA VAL A 150 -6.65 -6.80 3.40
C VAL A 150 -6.27 -7.95 2.46
N GLN A 151 -6.91 -8.06 1.30
CA GLN A 151 -6.41 -8.98 0.28
C GLN A 151 -5.08 -8.48 -0.26
N ASN A 152 -5.01 -7.23 -0.69
CA ASN A 152 -3.78 -6.61 -1.17
C ASN A 152 -3.57 -5.25 -0.48
N GLY A 153 -2.32 -4.87 -0.25
CA GLY A 153 -2.01 -3.62 0.45
C GLY A 153 -2.30 -2.39 -0.41
N MET A 154 -1.46 -2.14 -1.42
CA MET A 154 -1.50 -0.92 -2.21
C MET A 154 -1.25 -1.14 -3.71
N ILE A 155 -1.98 -0.41 -4.54
CA ILE A 155 -1.78 -0.31 -6.00
C ILE A 155 -1.46 1.14 -6.34
N VAL A 156 -0.38 1.38 -7.08
CA VAL A 156 -0.02 2.72 -7.58
C VAL A 156 0.30 2.63 -9.06
N THR A 157 -0.53 3.22 -9.91
CA THR A 157 -0.36 3.20 -11.37
C THR A 157 -0.28 4.61 -11.94
N GLU A 158 0.80 4.91 -12.67
CA GLU A 158 1.02 6.22 -13.30
C GLU A 158 0.83 7.40 -12.31
N SER A 159 1.27 7.19 -11.06
CA SER A 159 0.96 8.05 -9.91
C SER A 159 2.12 8.15 -8.93
N THR A 160 1.94 8.91 -7.85
CA THR A 160 2.97 9.10 -6.81
C THR A 160 2.46 8.72 -5.42
N VAL A 161 3.28 7.99 -4.66
CA VAL A 161 3.03 7.72 -3.24
C VAL A 161 4.28 7.97 -2.39
N ARG A 162 4.06 8.47 -1.17
CA ARG A 162 5.03 8.41 -0.07
C ARG A 162 4.39 7.73 1.12
N MET A 163 5.07 6.76 1.71
CA MET A 163 4.67 6.11 2.96
C MET A 163 5.80 6.11 3.96
N GLU A 164 5.52 6.56 5.18
CA GLU A 164 6.44 6.57 6.32
C GLU A 164 5.78 5.91 7.52
N GLY A 165 6.41 4.87 8.05
CA GLY A 165 5.84 4.08 9.12
C GLY A 165 4.63 3.25 8.67
N GLY A 166 4.00 2.58 9.64
CA GLY A 166 2.82 1.77 9.42
C GLY A 166 3.08 0.32 9.04
N GLU A 167 1.99 -0.45 8.99
CA GLU A 167 1.99 -1.89 8.79
C GLU A 167 1.00 -2.28 7.69
N ILE A 168 1.42 -3.21 6.82
CA ILE A 168 0.60 -3.83 5.79
C ILE A 168 0.51 -5.32 6.06
N THR A 169 -0.64 -5.77 6.54
CA THR A 169 -0.94 -7.18 6.76
C THR A 169 -1.93 -7.66 5.72
N PHE A 170 -1.48 -8.54 4.82
CA PHE A 170 -2.22 -8.92 3.62
C PHE A 170 -2.18 -10.43 3.34
N LYS A 171 -3.16 -10.95 2.59
CA LYS A 171 -3.32 -12.40 2.32
C LYS A 171 -3.44 -12.80 0.84
N GLY A 172 -3.55 -11.81 -0.04
CA GLY A 172 -3.71 -11.94 -1.48
C GLY A 172 -2.38 -12.00 -2.23
N SER A 173 -2.31 -11.33 -3.37
CA SER A 173 -1.22 -11.51 -4.34
C SER A 173 -0.06 -10.54 -4.16
N TYR A 174 -0.28 -9.38 -3.53
CA TYR A 174 0.79 -8.41 -3.31
C TYR A 174 0.58 -7.49 -2.11
N GLY A 175 1.71 -7.09 -1.52
CA GLY A 175 1.73 -6.03 -0.51
C GLY A 175 1.64 -4.67 -1.19
N VAL A 176 2.57 -4.37 -2.09
CA VAL A 176 2.63 -3.12 -2.85
C VAL A 176 2.90 -3.42 -4.32
N TYR A 177 2.00 -2.96 -5.20
CA TYR A 177 2.13 -3.05 -6.65
C TYR A 177 2.32 -1.65 -7.25
N LEU A 178 3.36 -1.46 -8.06
CA LEU A 178 3.73 -0.21 -8.69
C LEU A 178 3.85 -0.39 -10.20
N GLY A 179 2.99 0.29 -10.97
CA GLY A 179 3.00 0.30 -12.43
C GLY A 179 3.35 1.68 -12.98
N LYS A 180 4.55 1.85 -13.54
CA LYS A 180 5.06 3.13 -14.09
C LYS A 180 4.95 4.32 -13.12
N SER A 181 5.06 4.06 -11.82
CA SER A 181 4.82 5.04 -10.74
C SER A 181 6.09 5.52 -10.04
N ARG A 182 5.95 6.53 -9.18
CA ARG A 182 7.00 6.97 -8.26
C ARG A 182 6.59 6.62 -6.82
N ALA A 183 7.42 5.86 -6.11
CA ALA A 183 7.15 5.49 -4.73
C ALA A 183 8.35 5.77 -3.82
N ALA A 184 8.07 6.36 -2.66
CA ALA A 184 9.02 6.47 -1.55
C ALA A 184 8.44 5.74 -0.34
N LEU A 185 9.08 4.68 0.12
CA LEU A 185 8.67 3.93 1.30
C LEU A 185 9.75 4.02 2.37
N LYS A 186 9.38 4.30 3.62
CA LYS A 186 10.31 4.40 4.73
C LYS A 186 9.71 3.78 5.98
N ASP A 187 10.46 2.93 6.67
CA ASP A 187 10.05 2.34 7.96
C ASP A 187 8.71 1.54 7.85
N VAL A 188 8.44 0.95 6.69
CA VAL A 188 7.19 0.21 6.42
C VAL A 188 7.38 -1.26 6.76
N LYS A 189 6.47 -1.81 7.57
CA LYS A 189 6.40 -3.24 7.86
C LYS A 189 5.34 -3.92 6.98
N MET A 190 5.66 -5.07 6.41
CA MET A 190 4.73 -5.90 5.66
C MET A 190 4.77 -7.33 6.18
N THR A 191 3.60 -7.90 6.47
CA THR A 191 3.47 -9.27 6.96
C THR A 191 2.45 -10.02 6.13
N TYR A 192 2.84 -11.18 5.62
CA TYR A 192 1.95 -12.01 4.82
C TYR A 192 1.22 -13.05 5.66
N MET A 193 -0.10 -13.06 5.55
CA MET A 193 -1.01 -13.95 6.27
C MET A 193 -1.65 -15.01 5.37
N GLY A 194 -1.33 -15.00 4.08
CA GLY A 194 -1.82 -15.98 3.12
C GLY A 194 -0.99 -17.27 3.08
N ARG A 195 -1.27 -18.10 2.07
CA ARG A 195 -0.58 -19.39 1.84
C ARG A 195 -0.19 -19.63 0.36
N ASN A 196 -0.23 -18.57 -0.45
CA ASN A 196 0.18 -18.61 -1.86
C ASN A 196 1.68 -18.32 -2.00
N ASP A 197 2.43 -19.25 -2.60
CA ASP A 197 3.87 -19.14 -2.87
C ASP A 197 4.22 -18.08 -3.94
N ALA A 198 3.26 -17.71 -4.79
CA ALA A 198 3.46 -16.77 -5.89
C ALA A 198 3.29 -15.29 -5.46
N VAL A 199 3.08 -15.02 -4.17
CA VAL A 199 2.89 -13.66 -3.66
C VAL A 199 4.15 -12.80 -3.81
N ASP A 200 3.97 -11.55 -4.21
CA ASP A 200 5.02 -10.54 -4.35
C ASP A 200 4.81 -9.43 -3.31
N PHE A 201 5.67 -9.32 -2.29
CA PHE A 201 5.54 -8.22 -1.31
C PHE A 201 5.65 -6.86 -1.97
N MET A 202 6.63 -6.71 -2.88
CA MET A 202 6.77 -5.52 -3.72
C MET A 202 6.90 -5.90 -5.18
N THR A 203 5.99 -5.40 -6.02
CA THR A 203 6.08 -5.50 -7.48
C THR A 203 6.35 -4.13 -8.08
N VAL A 204 7.39 -4.02 -8.90
CA VAL A 204 7.78 -2.79 -9.61
C VAL A 204 7.83 -3.07 -11.12
N GLN A 205 6.80 -2.62 -11.84
CA GLN A 205 6.67 -2.71 -13.29
C GLN A 205 6.92 -1.33 -13.89
N GLY A 206 8.17 -1.05 -14.27
CA GLY A 206 8.60 0.30 -14.63
C GLY A 206 8.57 1.27 -13.43
N GLY A 207 8.80 2.56 -13.70
CA GLY A 207 8.79 3.59 -12.66
C GLY A 207 10.05 3.63 -11.78
N LYS A 208 9.98 4.37 -10.68
CA LYS A 208 11.09 4.62 -9.75
C LYS A 208 10.66 4.44 -8.31
N VAL A 209 11.42 3.64 -7.56
CA VAL A 209 11.16 3.33 -6.16
C VAL A 209 12.40 3.59 -5.33
N ILE A 210 12.21 4.26 -4.21
CA ILE A 210 13.19 4.31 -3.13
C ILE A 210 12.51 3.75 -1.89
N ALA A 211 13.05 2.66 -1.34
CA ALA A 211 12.56 2.08 -0.10
C ALA A 211 13.69 2.01 0.92
N LYS A 212 13.44 2.52 2.12
CA LYS A 212 14.41 2.59 3.21
C LYS A 212 13.84 1.91 4.45
N ASP A 213 14.65 1.09 5.10
CA ASP A 213 14.32 0.43 6.38
C ASP A 213 12.97 -0.33 6.30
N ILE A 214 12.69 -0.96 5.15
CA ILE A 214 11.51 -1.80 4.96
C ILE A 214 11.69 -3.15 5.65
N GLN A 215 10.62 -3.65 6.27
CA GLN A 215 10.60 -4.94 6.96
C GLN A 215 9.56 -5.83 6.32
N ILE A 216 9.97 -7.01 5.86
CA ILE A 216 9.10 -7.99 5.19
C ILE A 216 9.18 -9.29 5.97
N ASP A 217 8.04 -9.79 6.43
CA ASP A 217 7.90 -11.15 6.95
C ASP A 217 7.06 -11.99 6.00
N GLY A 218 7.76 -12.89 5.30
CA GLY A 218 7.23 -13.83 4.32
C GLY A 218 6.28 -14.88 4.88
N ASN A 219 6.37 -15.18 6.18
CA ASN A 219 5.69 -16.33 6.79
C ASN A 219 5.96 -17.65 6.04
N GLY A 220 7.13 -17.77 5.42
CA GLY A 220 7.53 -18.90 4.59
C GLY A 220 6.97 -18.90 3.17
N TYR A 221 6.42 -17.80 2.67
CA TYR A 221 5.84 -17.74 1.32
C TYR A 221 6.40 -16.56 0.53
N GLY A 222 6.22 -16.63 -0.79
CA GLY A 222 6.38 -15.48 -1.65
C GLY A 222 7.79 -14.97 -1.84
N GLN A 223 7.87 -13.81 -2.48
CA GLN A 223 9.15 -13.14 -2.67
C GLN A 223 9.11 -11.69 -2.23
N GLY A 224 10.24 -11.23 -1.67
CA GLY A 224 10.37 -9.87 -1.16
C GLY A 224 10.14 -8.83 -2.26
N MET A 225 10.79 -8.99 -3.42
CA MET A 225 10.61 -8.04 -4.52
C MET A 225 10.67 -8.65 -5.92
N LYS A 226 9.85 -8.12 -6.83
CA LYS A 226 9.87 -8.38 -8.27
C LYS A 226 10.03 -7.09 -9.07
N VAL A 227 11.01 -7.03 -9.96
CA VAL A 227 11.28 -5.88 -10.82
C VAL A 227 11.26 -6.29 -12.29
N THR A 228 10.41 -5.63 -13.07
CA THR A 228 10.24 -5.85 -14.50
C THR A 228 10.07 -4.53 -15.25
N GLN A 229 10.01 -4.60 -16.59
CA GLN A 229 9.66 -3.48 -17.47
C GLN A 229 10.49 -2.21 -17.20
N ARG A 230 11.80 -2.39 -16.97
CA ARG A 230 12.77 -1.31 -16.72
C ARG A 230 12.50 -0.53 -15.44
N GLY A 231 11.91 -1.16 -14.42
CA GLY A 231 11.77 -0.59 -13.09
C GLY A 231 13.13 -0.23 -12.48
N HIS A 232 13.18 0.91 -11.79
CA HIS A 232 14.38 1.37 -11.07
C HIS A 232 14.11 1.38 -9.57
N VAL A 233 14.87 0.59 -8.81
CA VAL A 233 14.69 0.47 -7.37
C VAL A 233 15.99 0.77 -6.63
N VAL A 234 15.88 1.58 -5.58
CA VAL A 234 16.91 1.75 -4.57
C VAL A 234 16.36 1.24 -3.24
N LEU A 235 17.00 0.22 -2.68
CA LEU A 235 16.74 -0.31 -1.35
C LEU A 235 17.86 0.11 -0.41
N ILE A 236 17.49 0.64 0.75
CA ILE A 236 18.43 1.03 1.81
C ILE A 236 18.03 0.24 3.05
N LYS A 237 18.92 -0.65 3.50
CA LYS A 237 18.73 -1.50 4.67
C LYS A 237 17.37 -2.23 4.73
N PRO A 238 16.96 -2.94 3.65
CA PRO A 238 15.78 -3.80 3.75
C PRO A 238 16.05 -4.95 4.73
N THR A 239 15.00 -5.45 5.38
CA THR A 239 15.03 -6.66 6.22
C THR A 239 13.96 -7.61 5.71
N TYR A 240 14.36 -8.69 5.05
CA TYR A 240 13.45 -9.76 4.64
C TYR A 240 13.67 -10.96 5.57
N THR A 241 12.59 -11.46 6.17
CA THR A 241 12.56 -12.64 7.03
C THR A 241 11.57 -13.65 6.49
N ASN A 242 11.90 -14.94 6.61
CA ASN A 242 11.01 -16.03 6.21
C ASN A 242 10.43 -15.92 4.78
N VAL A 243 11.08 -15.30 3.80
CA VAL A 243 10.55 -15.29 2.42
C VAL A 243 10.91 -16.59 1.69
N ASP A 244 10.10 -17.01 0.71
CA ASP A 244 10.51 -18.12 -0.17
C ASP A 244 11.68 -17.67 -1.06
N LYS A 245 11.56 -16.53 -1.75
CA LYS A 245 12.67 -15.95 -2.53
C LYS A 245 12.95 -14.52 -2.09
N GLY A 246 14.20 -14.08 -2.19
CA GLY A 246 14.53 -12.70 -1.87
C GLY A 246 14.02 -11.71 -2.93
N MET A 247 14.67 -11.67 -4.10
CA MET A 247 14.41 -10.70 -5.16
C MET A 247 14.52 -11.30 -6.56
N THR A 248 13.60 -10.93 -7.45
CA THR A 248 13.62 -11.26 -8.87
C THR A 248 13.74 -10.00 -9.71
N ILE A 249 14.75 -9.94 -10.58
CA ILE A 249 15.02 -8.83 -11.50
C ILE A 249 15.02 -9.38 -12.92
N SER A 250 13.86 -9.32 -13.57
CA SER A 250 13.72 -9.81 -14.94
C SER A 250 14.04 -8.73 -15.97
N GLU A 251 13.88 -7.45 -15.61
CA GLU A 251 14.30 -6.31 -16.42
C GLU A 251 14.26 -5.03 -15.58
N GLY A 252 15.40 -4.38 -15.39
CA GLY A 252 15.47 -3.11 -14.67
C GLY A 252 16.83 -2.87 -14.01
N ALA A 253 16.85 -1.97 -13.05
CA ALA A 253 18.01 -1.69 -12.23
C ALA A 253 17.65 -1.67 -10.75
N VAL A 254 18.28 -2.53 -9.97
CA VAL A 254 18.11 -2.58 -8.51
C VAL A 254 19.43 -2.28 -7.83
N ARG A 255 19.43 -1.38 -6.85
CA ARG A 255 20.57 -1.07 -5.99
C ARG A 255 20.16 -1.30 -4.55
N VAL A 256 20.93 -2.10 -3.83
CA VAL A 256 20.69 -2.43 -2.42
C VAL A 256 21.91 -2.02 -1.61
N PHE A 257 21.67 -1.24 -0.56
CA PHE A 257 22.69 -0.72 0.35
C PHE A 257 22.41 -1.17 1.78
N GLY A 258 23.19 -2.12 2.29
CA GLY A 258 23.01 -2.72 3.60
C GLY A 258 21.82 -3.70 3.66
N GLY A 259 21.41 -4.03 4.88
CA GLY A 259 20.22 -4.83 5.14
C GLY A 259 20.47 -6.33 5.11
N SER A 260 19.38 -7.09 5.26
CA SER A 260 19.41 -8.55 5.30
C SER A 260 18.31 -9.18 4.45
N VAL A 261 18.64 -10.31 3.83
CA VAL A 261 17.72 -11.15 3.09
C VAL A 261 17.81 -12.57 3.61
N GLU A 262 16.83 -12.98 4.40
CA GLU A 262 16.64 -14.37 4.81
C GLU A 262 15.61 -15.05 3.91
N PHE A 263 15.96 -16.18 3.32
CA PHE A 263 15.10 -16.89 2.37
C PHE A 263 15.26 -18.41 2.48
N LYS A 264 14.27 -19.18 2.00
CA LYS A 264 14.28 -20.66 2.07
C LYS A 264 14.11 -21.38 0.74
N GLY A 265 13.78 -20.65 -0.31
CA GLY A 265 13.49 -21.18 -1.64
C GLY A 265 14.70 -21.13 -2.57
N LYS A 266 14.42 -21.01 -3.87
CA LYS A 266 15.40 -21.26 -4.93
C LYS A 266 16.52 -20.23 -5.02
N TYR A 267 16.29 -18.99 -4.58
CA TYR A 267 17.31 -17.94 -4.66
C TYR A 267 17.08 -16.77 -3.71
N GLY A 268 18.19 -16.14 -3.33
CA GLY A 268 18.22 -14.85 -2.66
C GLY A 268 18.00 -13.71 -3.67
N VAL A 269 18.76 -13.69 -4.75
CA VAL A 269 18.63 -12.72 -5.85
C VAL A 269 18.72 -13.45 -7.19
N SER A 270 17.75 -13.25 -8.08
CA SER A 270 17.80 -13.74 -9.45
C SER A 270 17.79 -12.58 -10.44
N LEU A 271 18.79 -12.52 -11.32
CA LEU A 271 18.89 -11.54 -12.40
C LEU A 271 18.83 -12.24 -13.76
N THR A 272 17.80 -11.92 -14.55
CA THR A 272 17.66 -12.40 -15.94
C THR A 272 18.03 -11.34 -16.96
N ARG A 273 17.84 -10.04 -16.66
CA ARG A 273 18.26 -8.93 -17.52
C ARG A 273 18.35 -7.64 -16.71
N GLY A 274 19.35 -6.80 -17.03
CA GLY A 274 19.51 -5.49 -16.43
C GLY A 274 20.68 -5.42 -15.45
N ILE A 275 20.51 -4.69 -14.34
CA ILE A 275 21.58 -4.40 -13.39
C ILE A 275 21.12 -4.70 -11.96
N ALA A 276 21.93 -5.47 -11.23
CA ALA A 276 21.83 -5.58 -9.77
C ALA A 276 23.11 -5.05 -9.13
N THR A 277 22.98 -4.12 -8.19
CA THR A 277 24.10 -3.66 -7.34
C THR A 277 23.77 -3.98 -5.90
N LEU A 278 24.59 -4.78 -5.25
CA LEU A 278 24.43 -5.22 -3.87
C LEU A 278 25.67 -4.76 -3.10
N LYS A 279 25.46 -3.93 -2.07
CA LYS A 279 26.55 -3.43 -1.22
C LYS A 279 26.23 -3.68 0.25
N GLY A 280 27.08 -4.42 0.96
CA GLY A 280 26.94 -4.62 2.40
C GLY A 280 25.70 -5.44 2.80
N VAL A 281 25.19 -6.32 1.91
CA VAL A 281 23.98 -7.10 2.17
C VAL A 281 24.35 -8.39 2.88
N LYS A 282 23.65 -8.72 3.96
CA LYS A 282 23.70 -10.03 4.60
C LYS A 282 22.63 -10.95 4.01
N MET A 283 23.00 -12.13 3.57
CA MET A 283 22.06 -13.13 3.06
C MET A 283 22.12 -14.39 3.92
N THR A 284 20.97 -14.90 4.32
CA THR A 284 20.88 -16.11 5.16
C THR A 284 19.91 -17.09 4.53
N TYR A 285 20.33 -18.34 4.39
CA TYR A 285 19.48 -19.40 3.84
C TYR A 285 19.01 -20.35 4.92
N THR A 286 17.70 -20.58 4.98
CA THR A 286 17.05 -21.43 6.00
C THR A 286 16.33 -22.65 5.43
N GLY A 287 16.38 -22.84 4.10
CA GLY A 287 15.74 -23.96 3.41
C GLY A 287 16.51 -25.27 3.48
N ARG A 288 15.97 -26.33 2.85
CA ARG A 288 16.56 -27.68 2.83
C ARG A 288 16.84 -28.21 1.42
N ASN A 289 16.63 -27.39 0.41
CA ASN A 289 16.81 -27.74 -1.00
C ASN A 289 18.01 -27.00 -1.60
N ASN A 290 18.41 -27.41 -2.81
CA ASN A 290 19.45 -26.68 -3.53
C ASN A 290 19.02 -25.24 -3.81
N THR A 291 19.96 -24.31 -3.61
CA THR A 291 19.68 -22.87 -3.76
C THR A 291 20.87 -22.10 -4.33
N ASP A 292 20.57 -20.98 -4.98
CA ASP A 292 21.55 -20.00 -5.46
C ASP A 292 21.37 -18.68 -4.68
N PHE A 293 22.31 -18.28 -3.85
CA PHE A 293 22.20 -16.99 -3.15
C PHE A 293 22.09 -15.83 -4.14
N ILE A 294 22.93 -15.85 -5.18
CA ILE A 294 22.86 -14.94 -6.33
C ILE A 294 22.87 -15.76 -7.61
N LYS A 295 21.77 -15.74 -8.36
CA LYS A 295 21.61 -16.36 -9.66
C LYS A 295 21.68 -15.31 -10.77
N VAL A 296 22.60 -15.48 -11.71
CA VAL A 296 22.78 -14.59 -12.86
C VAL A 296 22.60 -15.38 -14.15
N GLU A 297 21.55 -15.07 -14.90
CA GLU A 297 21.30 -15.63 -16.23
C GLU A 297 21.75 -14.67 -17.33
N SER A 298 21.58 -13.36 -17.14
CA SER A 298 22.16 -12.32 -18.00
C SER A 298 22.14 -10.95 -17.30
N GLY A 299 22.82 -9.96 -17.86
CA GLY A 299 22.97 -8.63 -17.29
C GLY A 299 24.23 -8.46 -16.46
N LYS A 300 24.24 -7.44 -15.59
CA LYS A 300 25.42 -7.09 -14.77
C LYS A 300 25.08 -7.13 -13.29
N VAL A 301 25.85 -7.91 -12.53
CA VAL A 301 25.85 -7.88 -11.07
C VAL A 301 27.12 -7.21 -10.57
N MET A 302 26.97 -6.28 -9.63
CA MET A 302 28.07 -5.78 -8.80
C MET A 302 27.76 -6.13 -7.35
N ALA A 303 28.64 -6.90 -6.74
CA ALA A 303 28.49 -7.38 -5.36
C ALA A 303 29.72 -6.92 -4.56
N GLU A 304 29.48 -6.15 -3.50
CA GLU A 304 30.53 -5.56 -2.66
C GLU A 304 30.19 -5.82 -1.18
N SER A 305 31.13 -6.36 -0.41
CA SER A 305 30.97 -6.64 1.01
C SER A 305 29.72 -7.48 1.34
N ILE A 306 29.45 -8.52 0.55
CA ILE A 306 28.31 -9.43 0.78
C ILE A 306 28.70 -10.49 1.81
N GLN A 307 27.84 -10.70 2.81
CA GLN A 307 27.93 -11.82 3.74
C GLN A 307 26.91 -12.89 3.36
N ILE A 308 27.34 -14.14 3.27
CA ILE A 308 26.50 -15.30 2.93
C ILE A 308 26.58 -16.32 4.06
N ASP A 309 25.45 -16.54 4.73
CA ASP A 309 25.28 -17.55 5.77
C ASP A 309 24.45 -18.71 5.19
N GLY A 310 25.15 -19.72 4.65
CA GLY A 310 24.55 -20.95 4.12
C GLY A 310 24.50 -22.10 5.12
N ASN A 311 23.79 -23.17 4.76
CA ASN A 311 23.59 -24.36 5.60
C ASN A 311 23.97 -25.68 4.90
N GLY A 312 24.84 -25.61 3.87
CA GLY A 312 25.33 -26.79 3.13
C GLY A 312 24.54 -27.17 1.88
N TYR A 313 23.38 -26.55 1.62
CA TYR A 313 22.56 -26.84 0.43
C TYR A 313 22.70 -25.81 -0.71
N GLY A 314 23.50 -24.75 -0.55
CA GLY A 314 23.49 -23.61 -1.47
C GLY A 314 24.85 -23.29 -2.09
N GLN A 315 24.81 -22.67 -3.27
CA GLN A 315 25.97 -22.02 -3.90
C GLN A 315 25.89 -20.51 -3.69
N GLY A 316 27.03 -19.86 -3.41
CA GLY A 316 27.08 -18.42 -3.17
C GLY A 316 26.68 -17.60 -4.41
N MET A 317 27.21 -17.93 -5.58
CA MET A 317 26.84 -17.27 -6.84
C MET A 317 26.90 -18.28 -7.98
N LYS A 318 25.87 -18.25 -8.83
CA LYS A 318 25.81 -19.02 -10.07
C LYS A 318 25.66 -18.08 -11.26
N VAL A 319 26.57 -18.18 -12.22
CA VAL A 319 26.57 -17.42 -13.48
C VAL A 319 26.46 -18.42 -14.63
N ASN A 320 25.45 -18.24 -15.47
CA ASN A 320 25.25 -19.05 -16.68
C ASN A 320 25.70 -18.31 -17.94
#